data_AF-A0A426WYT0-F1
#
_entry.id   AF-A0A426WYT0-F1
#
_cell.length_a   1.000
_cell.length_b   1.000
_cell.length_c   1.000
_cell.angle_alpha   90.00
_cell.angle_beta   90.00
_cell.angle_gamma   90.00
#
_symmetry.space_group_name_H-M   'P 1'
#
loop_
_entity.id
_entity.type
_entity.pdbx_description
1 polymer ?
#
loop_
_entity_poly.entity_id
_entity_poly.type
_entity_poly.pdbx_seq_one_letter_code
_entity_poly.pdbx_strand_id
1 'polypeptide(L)' 'ICVFGRPYWRCYFPNTQAVIYVVDSSDTDRLVTAKDEFHAILEEEELKGAVVLVFANKQVNSRPLNWTV' A
#
# COMPACT_ATOMS: atom_id res chain seq x y z
N ILE A 1 -2.66 3.62 4.19
CA ILE A 1 -3.82 2.72 4.28
C ILE A 1 -3.29 1.32 4.57
N CYS A 2 -2.86 1.08 5.82
CA CYS A 2 -2.66 -0.28 6.30
C CYS A 2 -4.06 -0.76 6.66
N VAL A 3 -4.65 -1.56 5.80
CA VAL A 3 -5.98 -2.08 6.05
C VAL A 3 -5.77 -3.54 6.42
N PHE A 4 -5.78 -3.80 7.73
CA PHE A 4 -5.96 -5.13 8.29
C PHE A 4 -7.47 -5.37 8.29
N GLY A 5 -7.95 -6.32 7.48
CA GLY A 5 -9.20 -7.02 7.78
C GLY A 5 -10.53 -6.33 7.46
N ARG A 6 -10.77 -5.80 6.25
CA ARG A 6 -12.17 -5.74 5.78
C ARG A 6 -12.50 -6.99 4.96
N PRO A 7 -13.47 -7.81 5.38
CA PRO A 7 -13.83 -9.07 4.71
C PRO A 7 -14.42 -8.92 3.29
N TYR A 8 -14.51 -7.69 2.75
CA TYR A 8 -15.20 -7.42 1.48
C TYR A 8 -14.27 -7.19 0.28
N TRP A 9 -12.94 -7.28 0.44
CA TRP A 9 -12.04 -6.90 -0.66
C TRP A 9 -11.96 -7.88 -1.79
N ARG A 10 -12.20 -9.16 -1.50
CA ARG A 10 -12.20 -10.21 -2.52
C ARG A 10 -13.19 -9.91 -3.65
N CYS A 11 -14.25 -9.15 -3.35
CA CYS A 11 -15.23 -8.68 -4.34
C CYS A 11 -14.65 -7.69 -5.38
N TYR A 12 -13.49 -7.08 -5.11
CA TYR A 12 -12.83 -6.14 -6.03
C TYR A 12 -11.73 -6.79 -6.87
N PHE A 13 -11.33 -8.02 -6.60
CA PHE A 13 -10.22 -8.66 -7.35
C PHE A 13 -10.57 -8.96 -8.82
N PRO A 14 -11.79 -9.46 -9.14
CA PRO A 14 -12.11 -9.78 -10.52
C PRO A 14 -11.98 -8.58 -11.48
N ASN A 15 -11.29 -8.79 -12.60
CA ASN A 15 -11.01 -7.77 -13.63
C ASN A 15 -10.21 -6.55 -13.14
N THR A 16 -9.49 -6.66 -12.03
CA THR A 16 -8.60 -5.58 -11.58
C THR A 16 -7.33 -5.55 -12.44
N GLN A 17 -7.11 -4.41 -13.11
CA GLN A 17 -5.92 -4.19 -13.93
C GLN A 17 -4.73 -3.63 -13.13
N ALA A 18 -5.01 -2.95 -12.02
CA ALA A 18 -3.97 -2.34 -11.19
C ALA A 18 -4.38 -2.27 -9.72
N VAL A 19 -3.41 -2.45 -8.84
CA VAL A 19 -3.55 -2.34 -7.38
C VAL A 19 -2.69 -1.17 -6.90
N ILE A 20 -3.32 -0.22 -6.20
CA ILE A 20 -2.62 0.89 -5.56
C ILE A 20 -2.57 0.63 -4.06
N TYR A 21 -1.36 0.40 -3.55
CA TYR A 21 -1.11 0.11 -2.14
C TYR A 21 -0.48 1.31 -1.45
N VAL A 22 -1.16 1.90 -0.47
CA VAL A 22 -0.66 3.09 0.24
C VAL A 22 -0.16 2.68 1.63
N VAL A 23 1.14 2.73 1.87
CA VAL A 23 1.73 2.50 3.19
C VAL A 23 1.86 3.80 3.98
N ASP A 24 1.81 3.71 5.30
CA ASP A 24 2.24 4.80 6.17
C ASP A 24 3.75 4.64 6.41
N SER A 25 4.56 5.51 5.81
CA SER A 25 6.02 5.41 5.88
C SER A 25 6.60 5.88 7.22
N SER A 26 5.78 6.50 8.08
CA SER A 26 6.21 6.96 9.41
C SER A 26 6.17 5.85 10.47
N ASP A 27 5.47 4.75 10.19
CA ASP A 27 5.21 3.65 11.12
C ASP A 27 5.98 2.39 10.70
N THR A 28 7.30 2.40 10.97
CA THR A 28 8.22 1.34 10.51
C THR A 28 7.96 -0.02 11.14
N ASP A 29 7.44 -0.06 12.36
CA ASP A 29 7.16 -1.32 13.06
C ASP A 29 6.04 -2.10 12.38
N ARG A 30 5.07 -1.39 11.79
CA ARG A 30 3.93 -2.01 11.09
C ARG A 30 4.19 -2.30 9.61
N LEU A 31 5.29 -1.80 9.04
CA LEU A 31 5.61 -2.05 7.63
C LEU A 31 5.83 -3.53 7.33
N VAL A 32 6.43 -4.28 8.26
CA VAL A 32 6.72 -5.72 8.05
C VAL A 32 5.42 -6.50 7.93
N THR A 33 4.50 -6.33 8.89
CA THR A 33 3.22 -7.03 8.85
C THR A 33 2.36 -6.58 7.67
N ALA A 34 2.36 -5.28 7.36
CA ALA A 34 1.62 -4.73 6.23
C ALA A 34 2.14 -5.26 4.87
N LYS A 35 3.45 -5.42 4.73
CA LYS A 35 4.09 -6.08 3.58
C LYS A 35 3.59 -7.52 3.44
N ASP A 36 3.62 -8.31 4.52
CA ASP A 36 3.28 -9.73 4.46
C ASP A 36 1.80 -9.93 4.08
N GLU A 37 0.89 -9.11 4.62
CA GLU A 37 -0.51 -9.10 4.19
C GLU A 37 -0.67 -8.71 2.73
N PHE A 38 0.08 -7.71 2.28
CA PHE A 38 0.01 -7.27 0.89
C PHE A 38 0.47 -8.35 -0.07
N HIS A 39 1.53 -9.09 0.27
CA HIS A 39 1.97 -10.24 -0.51
C HIS A 39 0.90 -11.34 -0.56
N ALA A 40 0.25 -11.66 0.56
CA ALA A 40 -0.83 -12.64 0.57
C ALA A 40 -2.01 -12.24 -0.34
N ILE A 41 -2.32 -10.93 -0.46
CA ILE A 41 -3.34 -10.44 -1.40
C ILE A 41 -2.86 -10.62 -2.85
N LEU A 42 -1.59 -10.34 -3.16
CA LEU A 42 -1.06 -10.46 -4.52
C LEU A 42 -0.91 -11.92 -5.00
N GLU A 43 -0.94 -12.89 -4.08
CA GLU A 43 -0.95 -14.32 -4.42
C GLU A 43 -2.30 -14.81 -4.97
N GLU A 44 -3.36 -14.02 -4.83
CA GLU A 44 -4.70 -14.35 -5.35
C GLU A 44 -4.70 -14.37 -6.89
N GLU A 45 -5.33 -15.41 -7.46
CA GLU A 45 -5.25 -15.69 -8.89
C GLU A 45 -5.87 -14.59 -9.74
N GLU A 46 -6.93 -13.96 -9.25
CA GLU A 46 -7.63 -12.86 -9.90
C GLU A 46 -6.79 -11.59 -10.04
N LEU A 47 -5.71 -11.45 -9.26
CA LEU A 47 -4.78 -10.32 -9.34
C LEU A 47 -3.51 -10.64 -10.12
N LYS A 48 -3.36 -11.86 -10.66
CA LYS A 48 -2.21 -12.20 -11.51
C LYS A 48 -2.17 -11.29 -12.74
N GLY A 49 -1.06 -10.59 -12.89
CA GLY A 49 -0.83 -9.66 -14.00
C GLY A 49 -1.35 -8.24 -13.76
N ALA A 50 -1.97 -7.96 -12.61
CA ALA A 50 -2.30 -6.60 -12.23
C ALA A 50 -1.03 -5.77 -11.97
N VAL A 51 -1.02 -4.52 -12.42
CA VAL A 51 0.09 -3.59 -12.15
C VAL A 51 0.02 -3.11 -10.71
N VAL A 52 1.13 -3.18 -9.98
CA VAL A 52 1.17 -2.74 -8.59
C VAL A 52 1.88 -1.39 -8.47
N LEU A 53 1.24 -0.43 -7.80
CA LEU A 53 1.82 0.85 -7.42
C LEU A 53 1.83 0.99 -5.89
N VAL A 54 2.99 1.23 -5.30
CA VAL A 54 3.12 1.43 -3.84
C VAL A 54 3.40 2.90 -3.53
N PHE A 55 2.53 3.53 -2.74
CA PHE A 55 2.72 4.89 -2.23
C PHE A 55 3.22 4.87 -0.78
N ALA A 56 4.40 5.46 -0.54
CA ALA A 56 4.89 5.77 0.79
C ALA A 56 4.28 7.11 1.28
N ASN A 57 3.21 7.04 2.07
CA ASN A 57 2.50 8.22 2.57
C ASN A 57 3.04 8.67 3.94
N LYS A 58 2.83 9.94 4.29
CA LYS A 58 3.32 10.58 5.53
C LYS A 58 4.84 10.69 5.63
N GLN A 59 5.51 10.89 4.50
CA GLN A 59 6.93 11.21 4.50
C GLN A 59 7.14 12.58 5.18
N VAL A 60 7.63 12.57 6.42
CA VAL A 60 8.03 13.79 7.11
C VAL A 60 9.43 14.17 6.61
N ASN A 61 9.49 15.18 5.75
CA ASN A 61 10.75 15.84 5.43
C ASN A 61 11.20 16.66 6.65
N SER A 62 12.28 16.25 7.30
CA SER A 62 12.97 17.04 8.33
C SER A 62 13.81 18.19 7.74
N ARG A 63 13.63 18.51 6.45
CA ARG A 63 14.26 19.69 5.85
C ARG A 63 13.45 20.93 6.26
N PRO A 64 14.05 21.90 6.98
CA PRO A 64 13.42 23.20 7.11
C PRO A 64 13.25 23.73 5.69
N LEU A 65 12.00 23.88 5.27
CA LEU A 65 11.67 24.50 4.02
C LEU A 65 12.06 25.98 4.15
N ASN A 66 13.23 26.32 3.65
CA ASN A 66 13.62 27.69 3.41
C ASN A 66 12.86 28.19 2.18
N TRP A 67 11.61 28.60 2.37
CA TRP A 67 10.77 29.20 1.32
C TRP A 67 11.19 30.62 0.91
N THR A 68 12.48 30.95 0.97
CA THR A 68 12.96 32.25 0.50
C THR A 68 13.56 32.09 -0.88
N VAL A 69 12.69 32.20 -1.89
CA VAL A 69 13.03 32.81 -3.19
C VAL A 69 12.64 34.27 -3.15
#